data_AF-A0A1V9G3S2-F1
#
_entry.id   AF-A0A1V9G3S2-F1
#
_cell.length_a   1.000
_cell.length_b   1.000
_cell.length_c   1.000
_cell.angle_alpha   90.00
_cell.angle_beta   90.00
_cell.angle_gamma   90.00
#
_symmetry.space_group_name_H-M   'P 1'
#
loop_
_entity.id
_entity.type
_entity.pdbx_description
1 polymer ?
#
loop_
_entity_poly.entity_id
_entity_poly.type
_entity_poly.pdbx_seq_one_letter_code
_entity_poly.pdbx_strand_id
1 'polypeptide(L)'
;MQTRSWYTPFWIMVVVVIFACIQSLILFNVILKATTVSVGMGADLYVVMLLPLVLLVETIIYWVIRKRIKERKWVWVNLWLSLFGFVILRLLYLLILFIYYSFSTYHSPLVTILVSRIEYYGCWSCIIFGQIFFIVAVVRNYSNKNTLQPADPNDLLSELPG
;
A
#
# COMPACT_ATOMS: atom_id res chain seq x y z
N MET A 1 9.63 19.49 -21.78
CA MET A 1 9.33 18.80 -20.50
C MET A 1 9.00 17.35 -20.82
N GLN A 2 9.87 16.39 -20.44
CA GLN A 2 9.58 14.97 -20.63
C GLN A 2 8.33 14.59 -19.82
N THR A 3 7.30 14.11 -20.50
CA THR A 3 6.10 13.55 -19.89
C THR A 3 6.50 12.32 -19.09
N ARG A 4 6.75 12.49 -17.78
CA ARG A 4 7.04 11.36 -16.89
C ARG A 4 5.96 10.31 -17.09
N SER A 5 6.37 9.12 -17.50
CA SER A 5 5.51 7.99 -17.81
C SER A 5 4.51 7.70 -16.70
N TRP A 6 3.21 7.60 -17.02
CA TRP A 6 2.15 7.22 -16.07
C TRP A 6 2.31 5.78 -15.55
N TYR A 7 3.18 4.99 -16.18
CA TYR A 7 3.41 3.59 -15.86
C TYR A 7 4.28 3.40 -14.61
N THR A 8 5.15 4.35 -14.28
CA THR A 8 6.12 4.21 -13.17
C THR A 8 5.47 3.93 -11.80
N PRO A 9 4.50 4.72 -11.31
CA PRO A 9 3.87 4.44 -10.02
C PRO A 9 3.07 3.13 -9.99
N PHE A 10 2.46 2.74 -11.12
CA PHE A 10 1.74 1.47 -11.21
C PHE A 10 2.69 0.28 -11.04
N TRP A 11 3.78 0.26 -11.79
CA TRP A 11 4.75 -0.83 -11.69
C TRP A 11 5.37 -0.92 -10.30
N ILE A 12 5.60 0.21 -9.64
CA ILE A 12 6.08 0.21 -8.25
C ILE A 12 5.03 -0.40 -7.32
N MET A 13 3.74 -0.09 -7.44
CA MET A 13 2.70 -0.74 -6.63
C MET A 13 2.65 -2.26 -6.87
N VAL A 14 2.76 -2.70 -8.13
CA VAL A 14 2.82 -4.14 -8.47
C VAL A 14 4.01 -4.81 -7.78
N VAL A 15 5.19 -4.17 -7.83
CA VAL A 15 6.38 -4.68 -7.15
C VAL A 15 6.15 -4.75 -5.63
N VAL A 16 5.55 -3.72 -5.02
CA VAL A 16 5.22 -3.72 -3.58
C VAL A 16 4.24 -4.85 -3.23
N VAL A 17 3.22 -5.11 -4.05
CA VAL A 17 2.31 -6.25 -3.87
C VAL A 17 3.05 -7.58 -3.90
N ILE A 18 3.94 -7.78 -4.89
CA ILE A 18 4.73 -9.01 -5.01
C ILE A 18 5.59 -9.22 -3.75
N PHE A 19 6.28 -8.17 -3.29
CA PHE A 19 7.07 -8.24 -2.07
C PHE A 19 6.20 -8.54 -0.84
N ALA A 20 5.05 -7.88 -0.71
CA ALA A 20 4.11 -8.12 0.39
C ALA A 20 3.59 -9.57 0.39
N CYS A 21 3.28 -10.14 -0.77
CA CYS A 21 2.88 -11.54 -0.92
C CYS A 21 4.00 -12.50 -0.48
N ILE A 22 5.23 -12.29 -0.96
CA ILE A 22 6.38 -13.12 -0.60
C ILE A 22 6.62 -13.07 0.90
N GLN A 23 6.64 -11.88 1.50
CA GLN A 23 6.82 -11.72 2.94
C GLN A 23 5.71 -12.40 3.75
N SER A 24 4.46 -12.29 3.29
CA SER A 24 3.31 -12.94 3.93
C SER A 24 3.41 -14.46 3.86
N LEU A 25 3.86 -15.02 2.74
CA LEU A 25 4.11 -16.46 2.58
C LEU A 25 5.25 -16.95 3.47
N ILE A 26 6.33 -16.18 3.62
CA ILE A 26 7.43 -16.51 4.52
C ILE A 26 6.91 -16.54 5.97
N LEU A 27 6.18 -15.50 6.39
CA LEU A 27 5.67 -15.39 7.75
C LEU A 27 4.64 -16.48 8.06
N PHE A 28 3.76 -16.78 7.10
CA PHE A 28 2.79 -17.88 7.17
C PHE A 28 3.50 -19.23 7.41
N ASN A 29 4.56 -19.52 6.66
CA ASN A 29 5.35 -20.74 6.85
C ASN A 29 6.05 -20.79 8.21
N VAL A 30 6.54 -19.65 8.72
CA VAL A 30 7.15 -19.57 10.05
C VAL A 30 6.10 -19.84 11.15
N ILE A 31 4.92 -19.24 11.04
CA ILE A 31 3.81 -19.44 12.00
C ILE A 31 3.37 -20.90 12.02
N LEU A 32 3.18 -21.53 10.85
CA LEU A 32 2.77 -22.95 10.77
C LEU A 32 3.79 -23.91 11.41
N LYS A 33 5.08 -23.57 11.35
CA LYS A 33 6.15 -24.39 11.92
C LYS A 33 6.33 -24.20 13.43
N ALA A 34 5.83 -23.11 14.02
CA ALA A 34 6.00 -22.77 15.43
C ALA A 34 4.96 -23.45 16.36
N THR A 35 4.56 -24.68 16.04
CA THR A 35 3.34 -25.37 16.47
C THR A 35 3.16 -25.51 17.99
N THR A 36 2.39 -24.58 18.57
CA THR A 36 1.29 -24.90 19.49
C THR A 36 0.09 -24.06 19.04
N VAL A 37 -0.94 -24.73 18.50
CA VAL A 37 -2.10 -24.06 17.89
C VAL A 37 -2.95 -23.45 18.99
N SER A 38 -2.74 -22.16 19.26
CA SER A 38 -3.64 -21.36 20.09
C SER A 38 -4.63 -20.60 19.22
N VAL A 39 -5.82 -20.28 19.76
CA VAL A 39 -6.87 -19.53 19.05
C VAL A 39 -6.37 -18.16 18.54
N GLY A 40 -5.32 -17.59 19.16
CA GLY A 40 -4.67 -16.36 18.71
C GLY A 40 -3.97 -16.47 17.35
N MET A 41 -3.44 -17.64 16.98
CA MET A 41 -2.77 -17.85 15.68
C MET A 41 -3.73 -17.69 14.50
N GLY A 42 -5.02 -18.01 14.66
CA GLY A 42 -6.01 -17.86 13.59
C GLY A 42 -6.24 -16.40 13.19
N ALA A 43 -6.26 -15.50 14.19
CA ALA A 43 -6.37 -14.06 13.97
C ALA A 43 -5.10 -13.50 13.30
N ASP A 44 -3.93 -13.95 13.74
CA ASP A 44 -2.65 -13.51 13.16
C ASP A 44 -2.51 -13.98 11.70
N LEU A 45 -2.89 -15.22 11.39
CA LEU A 45 -2.90 -15.76 10.03
C LEU A 45 -3.86 -15.00 9.10
N TYR A 46 -5.04 -14.63 9.60
CA TYR A 46 -6.01 -13.84 8.85
C TYR A 46 -5.45 -12.45 8.51
N VAL A 47 -4.84 -11.77 9.47
CA VAL A 47 -4.24 -10.44 9.26
C VAL A 47 -3.09 -10.49 8.26
N VAL A 48 -2.25 -11.53 8.31
CA VAL A 48 -1.12 -11.72 7.39
C VAL A 48 -1.57 -11.85 5.93
N MET A 49 -2.71 -12.51 5.68
CA MET A 49 -3.24 -12.69 4.32
C MET A 49 -4.08 -11.49 3.84
N LEU A 50 -4.70 -10.75 4.77
CA LEU A 50 -5.53 -9.59 4.43
C LEU A 50 -4.71 -8.44 3.84
N LEU A 51 -3.52 -8.19 4.39
CA LEU A 51 -2.61 -7.12 4.01
C LEU A 51 -2.25 -7.08 2.50
N PRO A 52 -1.72 -8.17 1.90
CA PRO A 52 -1.43 -8.19 0.47
C PRO A 52 -2.69 -8.08 -0.39
N LEU A 53 -3.83 -8.57 0.10
CA LEU A 53 -5.11 -8.48 -0.61
C LEU A 53 -5.60 -7.02 -0.69
N VAL A 54 -5.46 -6.25 0.38
CA VAL A 54 -5.76 -4.81 0.38
C VAL A 54 -4.93 -4.07 -0.67
N LEU A 55 -3.61 -4.29 -0.69
CA LEU A 55 -2.72 -3.69 -1.70
C LEU A 55 -3.06 -4.11 -3.13
N LEU A 56 -3.46 -5.37 -3.34
CA LEU A 56 -3.91 -5.86 -4.64
C LEU A 56 -5.16 -5.10 -5.10
N VAL A 57 -6.15 -4.95 -4.23
CA VAL A 57 -7.37 -4.18 -4.51
C VAL A 57 -7.04 -2.73 -4.85
N GLU A 58 -6.19 -2.07 -4.07
CA GLU A 58 -5.74 -0.71 -4.38
C GLU A 58 -5.05 -0.61 -5.74
N THR A 59 -4.18 -1.58 -6.06
CA THR A 59 -3.45 -1.62 -7.32
C THR A 59 -4.41 -1.78 -8.51
N ILE A 60 -5.44 -2.62 -8.38
CA ILE A 60 -6.48 -2.80 -9.40
C ILE A 60 -7.29 -1.51 -9.56
N ILE A 61 -7.75 -0.90 -8.45
CA ILE A 61 -8.49 0.36 -8.52
C ILE A 61 -7.62 1.42 -9.20
N TYR A 62 -6.36 1.56 -8.80
CA TYR A 62 -5.41 2.49 -9.42
C TYR A 62 -5.26 2.25 -10.91
N TRP A 63 -5.12 1.00 -11.35
CA TRP A 63 -5.04 0.65 -12.77
C TRP A 63 -6.25 1.15 -13.58
N VAL A 64 -7.45 1.05 -13.01
CA VAL A 64 -8.69 1.50 -13.63
C VAL A 64 -8.75 3.03 -13.71
N ILE A 65 -8.40 3.74 -12.63
CA ILE A 65 -8.57 5.20 -12.55
C ILE A 65 -7.35 6.01 -13.01
N ARG A 66 -6.18 5.40 -13.22
CA ARG A 66 -4.90 6.10 -13.52
C ARG A 66 -4.96 7.07 -14.69
N LYS A 67 -5.79 6.79 -15.71
CA LYS A 67 -5.93 7.66 -16.89
C LYS A 67 -6.68 8.95 -16.57
N ARG A 68 -7.43 8.98 -15.47
CA ARG A 68 -8.28 10.11 -15.06
C ARG A 68 -7.58 11.00 -14.03
N ILE A 69 -6.70 10.44 -13.21
CA ILE A 69 -5.98 11.18 -12.17
C ILE A 69 -5.17 12.32 -12.80
N LYS A 70 -5.37 13.57 -12.37
CA LYS A 70 -4.53 14.72 -12.77
C LYS A 70 -3.41 14.98 -11.77
N GLU A 71 -3.71 14.88 -10.47
CA GLU A 71 -2.76 15.16 -9.38
C GLU A 71 -2.01 13.90 -8.93
N ARG A 72 -0.76 13.75 -9.39
CA ARG A 72 0.07 12.58 -9.03
C ARG A 72 0.60 12.60 -7.60
N LYS A 73 0.65 13.77 -6.95
CA LYS A 73 1.29 13.94 -5.63
C LYS A 73 0.68 13.02 -4.58
N TRP A 74 -0.65 12.95 -4.52
CA TRP A 74 -1.37 12.12 -3.53
C TRP A 74 -1.17 10.62 -3.73
N VAL A 75 -1.09 10.20 -5.00
CA VAL A 75 -0.78 8.81 -5.35
C VAL A 75 0.62 8.44 -4.86
N TRP A 76 1.60 9.33 -5.05
CA TRP A 76 2.95 9.11 -4.55
C TRP A 76 3.01 9.06 -3.03
N VAL A 77 2.25 9.91 -2.31
CA VAL A 77 2.18 9.85 -0.85
C VAL A 77 1.59 8.52 -0.38
N ASN A 78 0.48 8.06 -0.98
CA ASN A 78 -0.08 6.74 -0.67
C ASN A 78 0.94 5.62 -0.94
N LEU A 79 1.64 5.70 -2.08
CA LEU A 79 2.64 4.71 -2.46
C LEU A 79 3.80 4.67 -1.48
N TRP A 80 4.31 5.82 -1.04
CA TRP A 80 5.38 5.90 -0.05
C TRP A 80 4.94 5.36 1.31
N LEU A 81 3.73 5.69 1.76
CA LEU A 81 3.17 5.16 3.00
C LEU A 81 2.95 3.65 2.92
N SER A 82 2.48 3.15 1.78
CA SER A 82 2.33 1.72 1.52
C SER A 82 3.69 1.02 1.51
N LEU A 83 4.67 1.54 0.78
CA LEU A 83 6.01 0.97 0.75
C LEU A 83 6.65 0.99 2.15
N PHE A 84 6.49 2.07 2.90
CA PHE A 84 7.02 2.17 4.26
C PHE A 84 6.33 1.18 5.21
N GLY A 85 5.00 1.14 5.22
CA GLY A 85 4.19 0.29 6.10
C GLY A 85 4.32 -1.20 5.82
N PHE A 86 4.25 -1.59 4.54
CA PHE A 86 4.23 -3.00 4.16
C PHE A 86 5.62 -3.61 3.95
N VAL A 87 6.60 -2.82 3.50
CA VAL A 87 7.94 -3.34 3.16
C VAL A 87 8.98 -2.91 4.18
N ILE A 88 9.16 -1.61 4.40
CA ILE A 88 10.27 -1.10 5.23
C ILE A 88 10.09 -1.51 6.70
N LEU A 89 8.93 -1.25 7.29
CA LEU A 89 8.63 -1.62 8.68
C LEU A 89 8.80 -3.11 8.93
N ARG A 90 8.32 -3.93 7.99
CA ARG A 90 8.44 -5.39 8.03
C ARG A 90 9.89 -5.87 7.94
N LEU A 91 10.68 -5.27 7.04
CA LEU A 91 12.11 -5.58 6.92
C LEU A 91 12.88 -5.16 8.16
N LEU A 92 12.58 -3.99 8.74
CA LEU A 92 13.18 -3.54 10.00
C LEU A 92 12.83 -4.50 11.14
N TYR A 93 11.59 -4.95 11.23
CA TYR A 93 11.17 -5.96 12.20
C TYR A 93 11.99 -7.25 12.06
N LEU A 94 12.08 -7.80 10.85
CA LEU A 94 12.88 -9.01 10.58
C LEU A 94 14.37 -8.81 10.89
N LEU A 95 14.92 -7.65 10.55
CA LEU A 95 16.31 -7.30 10.83
C LEU A 95 16.58 -7.21 12.34
N ILE A 96 15.71 -6.54 13.08
CA ILE A 96 15.83 -6.41 14.54
C ILE A 96 15.73 -7.79 15.19
N LEU A 97 14.78 -8.63 14.77
CA LEU A 97 14.70 -10.01 15.27
C LEU A 97 15.94 -10.81 14.93
N PHE A 98 16.46 -10.71 13.70
CA PHE A 98 17.67 -11.42 13.30
C PHE A 98 18.87 -11.02 14.14
N ILE A 99 19.08 -9.72 14.35
CA ILE A 99 20.16 -9.21 15.22
C ILE A 99 19.95 -9.70 16.66
N TYR A 100 18.73 -9.61 17.16
CA TYR A 100 18.40 -10.02 18.52
C TYR A 100 18.67 -11.51 18.78
N TYR A 101 18.25 -12.40 17.86
CA TYR A 101 18.47 -13.83 18.01
C TYR A 101 19.92 -14.26 17.70
N SER A 102 20.63 -13.53 16.82
CA SER A 102 22.01 -13.87 16.45
C SER A 102 23.04 -13.40 17.47
N PHE A 103 22.81 -12.28 18.14
CA PHE A 103 23.82 -11.63 18.99
C PHE A 103 23.46 -11.55 20.47
N SER A 104 22.21 -11.79 20.88
CA SER A 104 21.84 -11.78 22.30
C SER A 104 21.90 -13.19 22.89
N THR A 105 22.71 -13.37 23.95
CA THR A 105 22.74 -14.62 24.73
C THR A 105 21.50 -14.78 25.62
N TYR A 106 20.82 -13.67 25.93
CA TYR A 106 19.60 -13.65 26.73
C TYR A 106 18.42 -13.19 25.87
N HIS A 107 17.49 -14.12 25.60
CA HIS A 107 16.25 -13.82 24.89
C HIS A 107 15.15 -13.45 25.89
N SER A 108 15.08 -12.16 26.22
CA SER A 108 13.91 -11.57 26.89
C SER A 108 12.67 -11.57 25.98
N PRO A 109 11.54 -12.16 26.42
CA PRO A 109 10.30 -12.14 25.66
C PRO A 109 9.70 -10.73 25.55
N LEU A 110 10.02 -9.83 26.47
CA LEU A 110 9.52 -8.45 26.47
C LEU A 110 10.01 -7.66 25.26
N VAL A 111 11.26 -7.88 24.82
CA VAL A 111 11.82 -7.22 23.64
C VAL A 111 11.05 -7.65 22.41
N THR A 112 10.86 -8.96 22.21
CA THR A 112 10.08 -9.50 21.07
C THR A 112 8.67 -8.93 21.06
N ILE A 113 7.96 -8.93 22.19
CA ILE A 113 6.60 -8.36 22.29
C ILE A 113 6.58 -6.89 21.91
N LEU A 114 7.54 -6.10 22.41
CA LEU A 114 7.60 -4.67 22.15
C LEU A 114 7.89 -4.38 20.67
N VAL A 115 8.84 -5.08 20.07
CA VAL A 115 9.16 -4.91 18.63
C VAL A 115 7.99 -5.34 17.75
N SER A 116 7.32 -6.45 18.07
CA SER A 116 6.12 -6.90 17.34
C SER A 116 4.97 -5.89 17.47
N ARG A 117 4.74 -5.29 18.63
CA ARG A 117 3.71 -4.25 18.81
C ARG A 117 4.03 -2.99 18.00
N ILE A 118 5.29 -2.54 18.00
CA ILE A 118 5.71 -1.37 17.21
C ILE A 118 5.49 -1.63 15.73
N GLU A 119 5.88 -2.80 15.22
CA GLU A 119 5.64 -3.17 13.82
C GLU A 119 4.14 -3.20 13.51
N TYR A 120 3.34 -3.84 14.35
CA TYR A 120 1.90 -3.97 14.15
C TYR A 120 1.20 -2.61 14.12
N TYR A 121 1.38 -1.78 15.14
CA TYR A 121 0.75 -0.45 15.19
C TYR A 121 1.29 0.49 14.13
N GLY A 122 2.60 0.41 13.83
CA GLY A 122 3.24 1.19 12.77
C GLY A 122 2.68 0.84 11.39
N CYS A 123 2.53 -0.44 11.09
CA CYS A 123 1.95 -0.94 9.85
C CYS A 123 0.50 -0.46 9.68
N TRP A 124 -0.35 -0.68 10.68
CA TRP A 124 -1.75 -0.23 10.66
C TRP A 124 -1.88 1.29 10.52
N SER A 125 -1.03 2.06 11.20
CA SER A 125 -1.02 3.52 11.07
C SER A 125 -0.70 3.94 9.63
N CYS A 126 0.34 3.35 9.03
CA CYS A 126 0.72 3.63 7.64
C CYS A 126 -0.39 3.28 6.66
N ILE A 127 -1.09 2.17 6.88
CA ILE A 127 -2.23 1.75 6.08
C ILE A 127 -3.36 2.76 6.19
N ILE A 128 -3.78 3.11 7.41
CA ILE A 128 -4.88 4.06 7.64
C ILE A 128 -4.56 5.40 6.96
N PHE A 129 -3.36 5.94 7.18
CA PHE A 129 -2.95 7.18 6.52
C PHE A 129 -2.88 7.03 5.00
N GLY A 130 -2.33 5.93 4.49
CA GLY A 130 -2.30 5.62 3.06
C GLY A 130 -3.69 5.62 2.44
N GLN A 131 -4.64 4.91 3.06
CA GLN A 131 -6.04 4.86 2.64
C GLN A 131 -6.69 6.25 2.60
N ILE A 132 -6.43 7.10 3.59
CA ILE A 132 -6.94 8.47 3.59
C ILE A 132 -6.44 9.22 2.35
N PHE A 133 -5.14 9.16 2.04
CA PHE A 133 -4.60 9.80 0.84
C PHE A 133 -5.09 9.17 -0.45
N PHE A 134 -5.31 7.86 -0.47
CA PHE A 134 -5.89 7.16 -1.61
C PHE A 134 -7.32 7.64 -1.86
N ILE A 135 -8.17 7.68 -0.83
CA ILE A 135 -9.54 8.19 -0.91
C ILE A 135 -9.54 9.65 -1.37
N VAL A 136 -8.68 10.51 -0.83
CA VAL A 136 -8.55 11.91 -1.28
C VAL A 136 -8.17 11.98 -2.75
N ALA A 137 -7.23 11.14 -3.21
CA ALA A 137 -6.84 11.09 -4.62
C ALA A 137 -8.01 10.66 -5.53
N VAL A 138 -8.80 9.68 -5.10
CA VAL A 138 -10.00 9.21 -5.81
C VAL A 138 -11.07 10.31 -5.82
N VAL A 139 -11.45 10.85 -4.67
CA VAL A 139 -12.51 11.87 -4.54
C VAL A 139 -12.16 13.12 -5.34
N ARG A 140 -10.91 13.62 -5.26
CA ARG A 140 -10.48 14.77 -6.08
C ARG A 140 -10.55 14.51 -7.57
N ASN A 141 -10.26 13.27 -7.99
CA ASN A 141 -10.35 12.87 -9.39
C ASN A 141 -11.79 12.97 -9.92
N TYR A 142 -12.79 12.56 -9.13
CA TYR A 142 -14.21 12.64 -9.51
C TYR A 142 -14.86 14.01 -9.21
N SER A 143 -14.36 14.75 -8.23
CA SER A 143 -14.86 16.07 -7.84
C SER A 143 -14.39 17.17 -8.79
N ASN A 144 -13.27 16.98 -9.49
CA ASN A 144 -12.86 17.83 -10.62
C ASN A 144 -13.71 17.53 -11.87
N LYS A 145 -15.04 17.67 -11.75
CA LYS A 145 -15.90 17.95 -12.89
C LYS A 145 -15.60 19.40 -13.30
N ASN A 146 -14.58 19.61 -14.12
CA ASN A 146 -14.29 20.80 -14.94
C ASN A 146 -12.92 20.55 -15.62
N THR A 147 -12.74 20.67 -16.93
CA THR A 147 -13.48 21.38 -17.98
C THR A 147 -13.54 20.44 -19.18
N LEU A 148 -14.70 20.31 -19.82
CA LEU A 148 -14.75 19.94 -21.23
C LEU A 148 -13.72 20.81 -21.97
N GLN A 149 -12.97 20.21 -22.89
CA GLN A 149 -11.99 20.90 -23.74
C GLN A 149 -12.54 22.25 -24.22
N PRO A 150 -11.70 23.31 -24.32
CA PRO A 150 -12.13 24.52 -24.99
C PRO A 150 -12.69 24.13 -26.35
N ALA A 151 -13.88 24.66 -26.66
CA ALA A 151 -14.57 24.44 -27.92
C ALA A 151 -13.56 24.55 -29.07
N ASP A 152 -13.61 23.57 -29.97
CA ASP A 152 -12.93 23.66 -31.25
C ASP A 152 -13.32 25.03 -31.86
N PRO A 153 -12.37 25.91 -32.22
CA PRO A 153 -12.70 27.20 -32.84
C PRO A 153 -13.45 27.04 -34.18
N ASN A 154 -13.59 25.80 -34.69
CA ASN A 154 -14.39 25.46 -35.86
C ASN A 154 -15.77 24.84 -35.55
N ASP A 155 -16.28 24.93 -34.31
CA ASP A 155 -17.61 24.41 -33.95
C ASP A 155 -18.75 25.34 -34.44
N LEU A 156 -18.86 25.45 -35.76
CA LEU A 156 -19.87 26.19 -36.53
C LEU A 156 -21.31 25.68 -36.32
N LEU A 157 -21.48 24.53 -35.66
CA LEU A 157 -22.79 23.96 -35.34
C LEU A 157 -23.49 24.65 -34.16
N SER A 158 -22.76 25.45 -33.38
CA SER A 158 -23.31 26.18 -32.24
C SER A 158 -23.96 27.53 -32.63
N GLU A 159 -23.81 27.98 -33.88
CA GLU A 159 -24.33 29.27 -34.37
C GLU A 159 -25.67 29.18 -35.12
N LEU A 160 -26.26 27.99 -35.28
CA LEU A 160 -27.57 27.87 -35.93
C LEU A 160 -28.69 28.23 -34.93
N PRO A 161 -29.45 29.33 -35.16
CA PRO A 161 -30.60 29.65 -34.32
C PRO A 161 -31.70 28.61 -34.55
N GLY A 162 -32.14 27.99 -33.45
CA GLY A 162 -33.39 27.22 -33.40
C GLY A 162 -34.62 28.12 -33.38
#